data_AF-A0A8H9GUH9-F1
#
_entry.id   AF-A0A8H9GUH9-F1
#
_cell.length_a   1.000
_cell.length_b   1.000
_cell.length_c   1.000
_cell.angle_alpha   90.00
_cell.angle_beta   90.00
_cell.angle_gamma   90.00
#
_symmetry.space_group_name_H-M   'P 1'
#
loop_
_entity.id
_entity.type
_entity.pdbx_description
1 polymer ?
#
loop_
_entity_poly.entity_id
_entity_poly.type
_entity_poly.pdbx_seq_one_letter_code
_entity_poly.pdbx_strand_id
1 'polypeptide(L)'
;MRTHFAEVLARESACLAGVTDGAKLASWRRRVVEELMTPLSPYEFALRHTGDVPERADFLDRWRELIAETVDRLLRSGTTGDTDSSSGRTRRADVDAQKTAMLILAALHGGSTLSRIAKDPWPLNAALDLALAPFTAAEDDSPARTGTSSLIGNIKP
;
A
#
# COMPACT_ATOMS: atom_id res chain seq x y z
N MET A 1 8.32 7.52 25.71
CA MET A 1 8.34 6.71 24.48
C MET A 1 8.85 5.31 24.79
N ARG A 2 7.94 4.33 24.82
CA ARG A 2 8.26 2.91 25.03
C ARG A 2 9.16 2.37 23.92
N THR A 3 10.01 1.41 24.27
CA THR A 3 11.03 0.82 23.39
C THR A 3 10.44 0.27 22.09
N HIS A 4 9.30 -0.43 22.15
CA HIS A 4 8.67 -1.02 20.95
C HIS A 4 8.13 0.02 19.96
N PHE A 5 7.58 1.16 20.43
CA PHE A 5 7.11 2.22 19.53
C PHE A 5 8.27 2.88 18.79
N ALA A 6 9.35 3.20 19.52
CA ALA A 6 10.55 3.78 18.91
C ALA A 6 11.19 2.80 17.91
N GLU A 7 11.24 1.52 18.25
CA GLU A 7 11.78 0.48 17.38
C GLU A 7 10.96 0.31 16.09
N VAL A 8 9.63 0.22 16.19
CA VAL A 8 8.76 0.14 15.01
C VAL A 8 8.93 1.38 14.15
N LEU A 9 8.90 2.59 14.72
CA LEU A 9 9.07 3.82 13.94
C LEU A 9 10.45 3.91 13.26
N ALA A 10 11.51 3.46 13.92
CA ALA A 10 12.85 3.44 13.31
C ALA A 10 12.92 2.47 12.13
N ARG A 11 12.36 1.26 12.27
CA ARG A 11 12.28 0.26 11.19
C ARG A 11 11.41 0.76 10.03
N GLU A 12 10.23 1.28 10.34
CA GLU A 12 9.31 1.81 9.34
C GLU A 12 9.92 2.99 8.59
N SER A 13 10.58 3.92 9.28
CA SER A 13 11.27 5.05 8.63
C SER A 13 12.30 4.57 7.61
N ALA A 14 13.15 3.60 7.97
CA ALA A 14 14.16 3.05 7.07
C ALA A 14 13.53 2.29 5.89
N CYS A 15 12.55 1.43 6.15
CA CYS A 15 11.91 0.63 5.11
C CYS A 15 11.10 1.48 4.13
N LEU A 16 10.31 2.42 4.65
CA LEU A 16 9.44 3.28 3.84
C LEU A 16 10.25 4.30 3.01
N ALA A 17 11.38 4.79 3.53
CA ALA A 17 12.30 5.62 2.74
C ALA A 17 12.82 4.91 1.48
N GLY A 18 12.96 3.57 1.53
CA GLY A 18 13.38 2.76 0.39
C GLY A 18 12.29 2.48 -0.65
N VAL A 19 11.02 2.77 -0.37
CA VAL A 19 9.88 2.49 -1.26
C VAL A 19 9.80 3.56 -2.34
N THR A 20 10.13 3.18 -3.57
CA THR A 20 10.17 4.06 -4.75
C THR A 20 9.14 3.72 -5.82
N ASP A 21 8.55 2.52 -5.75
CA ASP A 21 7.65 1.97 -6.76
C ASP A 21 6.71 0.93 -6.13
N GLY A 22 5.77 0.43 -6.92
CA GLY A 22 4.78 -0.58 -6.49
C GLY A 22 5.41 -1.91 -6.06
N ALA A 23 6.53 -2.33 -6.65
CA ALA A 23 7.20 -3.58 -6.31
C ALA A 23 7.86 -3.50 -4.92
N LYS A 24 8.49 -2.36 -4.61
CA LYS A 24 9.03 -2.10 -3.27
C LYS A 24 7.92 -1.90 -2.24
N LEU A 25 6.78 -1.31 -2.62
CA LEU A 25 5.61 -1.21 -1.76
C LEU A 25 5.04 -2.61 -1.42
N ALA A 26 4.96 -3.51 -2.41
CA ALA A 26 4.56 -4.89 -2.19
C ALA A 26 5.54 -5.66 -1.29
N SER A 27 6.84 -5.36 -1.41
CA SER A 27 7.88 -5.92 -0.54
C SER A 27 7.76 -5.41 0.89
N TRP A 28 7.53 -4.11 1.08
CA TRP A 28 7.23 -3.52 2.39
C TRP A 28 5.99 -4.16 3.01
N ARG A 29 4.89 -4.31 2.23
CA ARG A 29 3.65 -4.97 2.68
C ARG A 29 3.94 -6.37 3.20
N ARG A 30 4.64 -7.20 2.43
CA ARG A 30 4.96 -8.59 2.82
C ARG A 30 5.72 -8.65 4.14
N ARG A 31 6.73 -7.79 4.31
CA ARG A 31 7.52 -7.70 5.55
C ARG A 31 6.65 -7.29 6.74
N VAL A 32 5.79 -6.29 6.59
CA VAL A 32 4.91 -5.84 7.69
C VAL A 32 3.92 -6.93 8.09
N VAL A 33 3.37 -7.67 7.12
CA VAL A 33 2.52 -8.84 7.41
C VAL A 33 3.28 -9.90 8.20
N GLU A 34 4.49 -10.24 7.77
CA GLU A 34 5.34 -11.22 8.48
C GLU A 34 5.63 -10.78 9.92
N GLU A 35 6.02 -9.52 10.12
CA GLU A 35 6.28 -8.96 11.45
C GLU A 35 5.02 -8.99 12.33
N LEU A 36 3.84 -8.64 11.79
CA LEU A 36 2.58 -8.64 12.53
C LEU A 36 2.04 -10.04 12.86
N MET A 37 2.44 -11.04 12.09
CA MET A 37 2.08 -12.44 12.33
C MET A 37 3.12 -13.19 13.18
N THR A 38 4.31 -12.61 13.36
CA THR A 38 5.38 -13.17 14.19
C THR A 38 5.10 -12.90 15.66
N PRO A 39 4.95 -13.95 16.50
CA PRO A 39 4.74 -13.77 17.92
C PRO A 39 5.90 -13.00 18.58
N LEU A 40 5.58 -12.12 19.52
CA LEU A 40 6.53 -11.31 20.28
C LEU A 40 7.33 -10.31 19.42
N SER A 41 6.89 -10.01 18.20
CA SER A 41 7.50 -8.94 17.41
C SER A 41 7.21 -7.57 18.06
N PRO A 42 8.10 -6.58 17.88
CA PRO A 42 7.83 -5.20 18.29
C PRO A 42 6.53 -4.65 17.68
N TYR A 43 6.16 -5.12 16.49
CA TYR A 43 4.93 -4.75 15.79
C TYR A 43 3.68 -5.30 16.50
N GLU A 44 3.71 -6.57 16.90
CA GLU A 44 2.61 -7.18 17.67
C GLU A 44 2.41 -6.40 18.98
N PHE A 45 3.50 -6.12 19.70
CA PHE A 45 3.44 -5.36 20.96
C PHE A 45 2.94 -3.94 20.75
N ALA A 46 3.42 -3.23 19.72
CA ALA A 46 3.00 -1.87 19.43
C ALA A 46 1.50 -1.77 19.12
N LEU A 47 0.95 -2.70 18.34
CA LEU A 47 -0.48 -2.68 18.00
C LEU A 47 -1.39 -3.19 19.13
N ARG A 48 -0.91 -4.14 19.94
CA ARG A 48 -1.67 -4.74 21.06
C ARG A 48 -1.75 -3.81 22.27
N HIS A 49 -0.86 -2.84 22.38
CA HIS A 49 -0.67 -2.14 23.64
C HIS A 49 -1.93 -1.43 24.16
N THR A 50 -2.38 -1.94 25.32
CA THR A 50 -3.43 -1.51 26.25
C THR A 50 -3.37 -0.12 26.86
N GLY A 51 -2.15 0.35 27.09
CA GLY A 51 -1.87 1.43 28.04
C GLY A 51 -1.69 2.79 27.39
N ASP A 52 -1.42 3.80 28.24
CA ASP A 52 -1.11 5.20 27.92
C ASP A 52 -1.60 5.70 26.54
N VAL A 53 -2.87 6.13 26.53
CA VAL A 53 -3.58 6.58 25.32
C VAL A 53 -2.81 7.71 24.59
N PRO A 54 -2.28 8.76 25.28
CA PRO A 54 -1.41 9.76 24.66
C PRO A 54 -0.21 9.20 23.88
N GLU A 55 0.60 8.33 24.49
CA GLU A 55 1.79 7.77 23.81
C GLU A 55 1.40 6.94 22.58
N ARG A 56 0.28 6.22 22.65
CA ARG A 56 -0.24 5.44 21.52
C ARG A 56 -0.73 6.34 20.40
N ALA A 57 -1.40 7.45 20.73
CA ALA A 57 -1.85 8.42 19.73
C ALA A 57 -0.65 9.02 18.97
N ASP A 58 0.39 9.47 19.69
CA ASP A 58 1.64 9.98 19.08
C ASP A 58 2.31 8.94 18.17
N PHE A 59 2.42 7.69 18.63
CA PHE A 59 2.96 6.61 17.80
C PHE A 59 2.19 6.42 16.49
N LEU A 60 0.85 6.39 16.55
CA LEU A 60 0.01 6.21 15.36
C LEU A 60 0.04 7.41 14.43
N ASP A 61 0.10 8.61 14.98
CA ASP A 61 0.24 9.84 14.21
C ASP A 61 1.56 9.84 13.44
N ARG A 62 2.67 9.51 14.10
CA ARG A 62 3.99 9.43 13.46
C ARG A 62 4.09 8.31 12.43
N TRP A 63 3.51 7.15 12.69
CA TRP A 63 3.50 6.08 11.68
C TRP A 63 2.63 6.46 10.48
N ARG A 64 1.49 7.14 10.71
CA ARG A 64 0.65 7.67 9.63
C ARG A 64 1.44 8.62 8.74
N GLU A 65 2.20 9.54 9.34
CA GLU A 65 3.01 10.51 8.61
C GLU A 65 4.04 9.84 7.71
N LEU A 66 4.76 8.81 8.20
CA LEU A 66 5.71 8.05 7.39
C LEU A 66 5.05 7.36 6.19
N ILE A 67 3.86 6.78 6.39
CA ILE A 67 3.10 6.12 5.32
C ILE A 67 2.60 7.18 4.32
N ALA A 68 2.06 8.30 4.81
CA ALA A 68 1.54 9.38 3.97
C ALA A 68 2.64 9.99 3.09
N GLU A 69 3.82 10.23 3.65
CA GLU A 69 4.98 10.72 2.90
C GLU A 69 5.36 9.73 1.78
N THR A 70 5.33 8.43 2.07
CA THR A 70 5.62 7.39 1.10
C THR A 70 4.58 7.34 -0.01
N VAL A 71 3.31 7.43 0.34
CA VAL A 71 2.21 7.51 -0.63
C VAL A 71 2.36 8.73 -1.52
N ASP A 72 2.61 9.91 -0.95
CA ASP A 72 2.81 11.14 -1.71
C ASP A 72 4.00 11.02 -2.69
N ARG A 73 5.14 10.44 -2.25
CA ARG A 73 6.27 10.15 -3.15
C ARG A 73 5.89 9.23 -4.31
N LEU A 74 5.12 8.17 -4.05
CA LEU A 74 4.66 7.23 -5.07
C LEU A 74 3.70 7.89 -6.07
N LEU A 75 2.78 8.72 -5.58
CA LEU A 75 1.84 9.47 -6.43
C LEU A 75 2.58 10.46 -7.34
N ARG A 76 3.57 11.19 -6.81
CA ARG A 76 4.40 12.11 -7.60
C ARG A 76 5.22 11.38 -8.66
N SER A 77 5.86 10.26 -8.30
CA SER A 77 6.69 9.48 -9.21
C SER A 77 5.89 8.87 -10.36
N GLY A 78 4.63 8.50 -10.12
CA GLY A 78 3.72 8.04 -11.16
C GLY A 78 3.15 9.13 -12.07
N THR A 79 3.33 10.42 -11.74
CA THR A 79 2.79 11.56 -12.51
C THR A 79 3.80 12.10 -13.53
N THR A 80 5.09 11.78 -13.39
CA THR A 80 6.16 12.31 -14.26
C THR A 80 6.25 11.61 -15.64
N GLY A 81 5.48 10.55 -15.88
CA GLY A 81 5.53 9.76 -17.13
C GLY A 81 4.56 10.19 -18.25
N ASP A 82 3.51 10.97 -17.94
CA ASP A 82 2.40 11.24 -18.89
C ASP A 82 2.35 12.73 -19.31
N THR A 83 3.45 13.25 -19.87
CA THR A 83 3.46 14.60 -20.48
C THR A 83 3.25 14.59 -22.00
N ASP A 84 2.58 13.57 -22.55
CA ASP A 84 2.11 13.64 -23.94
C ASP A 84 0.93 12.69 -24.18
N SER A 85 -0.29 13.18 -23.90
CA SER A 85 -1.45 13.06 -24.79
C SER A 85 -2.73 13.40 -24.04
N SER A 86 -3.38 14.45 -24.54
CA SER A 86 -4.76 14.82 -24.26
C SER A 86 -5.73 13.62 -24.28
N SER A 87 -6.66 13.59 -23.30
CA SER A 87 -7.94 12.85 -23.22
C SER A 87 -8.12 11.63 -22.27
N GLY A 88 -7.18 11.32 -21.38
CA GLY A 88 -7.34 10.21 -20.39
C GLY A 88 -7.37 10.60 -18.90
N ARG A 89 -7.69 11.85 -18.55
CA ARG A 89 -7.61 12.39 -17.18
C ARG A 89 -8.79 11.97 -16.30
N THR A 90 -9.00 10.67 -16.08
CA THR A 90 -10.19 10.18 -15.33
C THR A 90 -9.98 9.00 -14.39
N ARG A 91 -8.74 8.61 -14.00
CA ARG A 91 -8.58 7.54 -12.97
C ARG A 91 -7.62 7.80 -11.81
N ARG A 92 -6.64 8.70 -11.97
CA ARG A 92 -5.67 9.05 -10.89
C ARG A 92 -5.96 10.38 -10.21
N ALA A 93 -7.09 10.99 -10.52
CA ALA A 93 -7.56 12.16 -9.81
C ALA A 93 -7.94 11.76 -8.37
N ASP A 94 -7.24 12.35 -7.41
CA ASP A 94 -7.67 12.48 -6.00
C ASP A 94 -7.41 11.29 -5.05
N VAL A 95 -6.29 10.57 -5.21
CA VAL A 95 -5.77 9.74 -4.11
C VAL A 95 -5.12 10.67 -3.08
N ASP A 96 -5.87 10.99 -2.02
CA ASP A 96 -5.35 11.72 -0.86
C ASP A 96 -4.37 10.83 -0.07
N ALA A 97 -3.12 11.28 0.04
CA ALA A 97 -2.06 10.56 0.74
C ALA A 97 -2.36 10.36 2.24
N GLN A 98 -2.97 11.34 2.90
CA GLN A 98 -3.33 11.26 4.32
C GLN A 98 -4.49 10.28 4.52
N LYS A 99 -5.51 10.37 3.67
CA LYS A 99 -6.63 9.42 3.70
C LYS A 99 -6.16 7.98 3.44
N THR A 100 -5.27 7.80 2.48
CA THR A 100 -4.71 6.49 2.13
C THR A 100 -3.85 5.93 3.26
N ALA A 101 -2.99 6.75 3.87
CA ALA A 101 -2.22 6.34 5.04
C ALA A 101 -3.11 5.92 6.21
N MET A 102 -4.22 6.63 6.44
CA MET A 102 -5.20 6.24 7.45
C MET A 102 -5.85 4.88 7.13
N LEU A 103 -6.22 4.63 5.87
CA LEU A 103 -6.78 3.34 5.45
C LEU A 103 -5.77 2.19 5.64
N ILE A 104 -4.50 2.42 5.32
CA ILE A 104 -3.42 1.45 5.53
C ILE A 104 -3.27 1.16 7.04
N LEU A 105 -3.21 2.18 7.89
CA LEU A 105 -3.12 1.96 9.35
C LEU A 105 -4.36 1.24 9.90
N ALA A 106 -5.55 1.58 9.44
CA ALA A 106 -6.78 0.90 9.81
C ALA A 106 -6.74 -0.59 9.40
N ALA A 107 -6.24 -0.88 8.19
CA ALA A 107 -6.03 -2.24 7.72
C ALA A 107 -4.99 -3.00 8.57
N LEU A 108 -3.88 -2.38 8.93
CA LEU A 108 -2.87 -2.98 9.81
C LEU A 108 -3.46 -3.33 11.18
N HIS A 109 -4.19 -2.40 11.81
CA HIS A 109 -4.81 -2.63 13.12
C HIS A 109 -5.95 -3.65 13.09
N GLY A 110 -6.96 -3.42 12.25
CA GLY A 110 -8.14 -4.26 12.16
C GLY A 110 -7.81 -5.63 11.59
N GLY A 111 -7.00 -5.67 10.53
CA GLY A 111 -6.54 -6.89 9.88
C GLY A 111 -5.69 -7.75 10.80
N SER A 112 -4.73 -7.17 11.54
CA SER A 112 -3.93 -7.92 12.53
C SER A 112 -4.81 -8.46 13.67
N THR A 113 -5.77 -7.66 14.14
CA THR A 113 -6.72 -8.10 15.19
C THR A 113 -7.53 -9.30 14.75
N LEU A 114 -8.13 -9.26 13.56
CA LEU A 114 -8.92 -10.37 13.02
C LEU A 114 -8.05 -11.60 12.72
N SER A 115 -6.87 -11.40 12.15
CA SER A 115 -5.93 -12.48 11.82
C SER A 115 -5.50 -13.26 13.05
N ARG A 116 -5.27 -12.55 14.16
CA ARG A 116 -4.94 -13.17 15.45
C ARG A 116 -6.11 -13.96 16.05
N ILE A 117 -7.32 -13.43 15.98
CA ILE A 117 -8.53 -14.13 16.47
C ILE A 117 -8.75 -15.41 15.65
N ALA A 118 -8.62 -15.32 14.33
CA ALA A 118 -8.81 -16.44 13.41
C ALA A 118 -7.62 -17.42 13.36
N LYS A 119 -6.44 -17.01 13.84
CA LYS A 119 -5.15 -17.70 13.66
C LYS A 119 -4.82 -17.94 12.18
N ASP A 120 -5.14 -16.96 11.34
CA ASP A 120 -5.00 -17.01 9.89
C ASP A 120 -4.50 -15.64 9.41
N PRO A 121 -3.43 -15.53 8.61
CA PRO A 121 -2.97 -14.25 8.06
C PRO A 121 -3.91 -13.64 7.00
N TRP A 122 -4.92 -14.38 6.52
CA TRP A 122 -5.80 -13.93 5.43
C TRP A 122 -6.50 -12.59 5.69
N PRO A 123 -7.12 -12.31 6.87
CA PRO A 123 -7.80 -11.04 7.11
C PRO A 123 -6.88 -9.82 6.98
N LEU A 124 -5.64 -9.91 7.46
CA LEU A 124 -4.64 -8.84 7.33
C LEU A 124 -4.22 -8.64 5.87
N ASN A 125 -3.98 -9.74 5.14
CA ASN A 125 -3.64 -9.66 3.73
C ASN A 125 -4.76 -9.00 2.92
N ALA A 126 -6.00 -9.43 3.10
CA ALA A 126 -7.16 -8.88 2.41
C ALA A 126 -7.39 -7.40 2.72
N ALA A 127 -7.27 -7.00 3.99
CA ALA A 127 -7.40 -5.59 4.38
C ALA A 127 -6.31 -4.71 3.73
N LEU A 128 -5.07 -5.20 3.66
CA LEU A 128 -3.98 -4.49 2.99
C LEU A 128 -4.13 -4.45 1.47
N ASP A 129 -4.63 -5.52 0.84
CA ASP A 129 -4.94 -5.52 -0.60
C ASP A 129 -5.95 -4.42 -0.94
N LEU A 130 -7.00 -4.30 -0.13
CA LEU A 130 -8.01 -3.24 -0.31
C LEU A 130 -7.43 -1.84 -0.10
N ALA A 131 -6.61 -1.65 0.93
CA ALA A 131 -6.01 -0.35 1.24
C ALA A 131 -4.95 0.08 0.20
N LEU A 132 -4.27 -0.88 -0.44
CA LEU A 132 -3.19 -0.64 -1.40
C LEU A 132 -3.63 -0.74 -2.87
N ALA A 133 -4.91 -1.06 -3.13
CA ALA A 133 -5.47 -1.19 -4.47
C ALA A 133 -5.13 -0.03 -5.45
N PRO A 134 -5.06 1.25 -5.01
CA PRO A 134 -4.67 2.36 -5.90
C PRO A 134 -3.26 2.24 -6.50
N PHE A 135 -2.37 1.42 -5.91
CA PHE A 135 -0.99 1.26 -6.33
C PHE A 135 -0.69 -0.06 -7.04
N THR A 136 -1.65 -0.99 -7.10
CA THR A 136 -1.47 -2.33 -7.70
C THR A 136 -2.07 -2.46 -9.11
N ALA A 137 -2.85 -1.48 -9.58
CA ALA A 137 -3.64 -1.56 -10.80
C ALA A 137 -2.89 -1.34 -12.14
N ALA A 138 -1.58 -1.64 -12.23
CA ALA A 138 -0.78 -1.26 -13.40
C ALA A 138 -0.40 -2.39 -14.38
N GLU A 139 -0.85 -3.64 -14.20
CA GLU A 139 -0.40 -4.75 -15.07
C GLU A 139 -1.46 -5.37 -15.98
N ASP A 140 -2.75 -5.00 -15.91
CA ASP A 140 -3.81 -5.80 -16.56
C ASP A 140 -4.58 -5.12 -17.71
N ASP A 141 -4.18 -3.94 -18.18
CA ASP A 141 -4.86 -3.22 -19.28
C ASP A 141 -3.93 -3.00 -20.50
N SER A 142 -3.15 -4.02 -20.87
CA SER A 142 -2.61 -4.11 -22.24
C SER A 142 -3.58 -4.96 -23.07
N PRO A 143 -4.54 -4.36 -23.82
CA PRO A 143 -5.21 -5.11 -24.86
C PRO A 143 -4.14 -5.51 -25.87
N ALA A 144 -3.91 -6.81 -25.95
CA ALA A 144 -3.09 -7.46 -26.94
C ALA A 144 -3.28 -6.78 -28.30
N ARG A 145 -2.17 -6.44 -28.95
CA ARG A 145 -2.12 -6.16 -30.39
C ARG A 145 -2.77 -7.34 -31.11
N THR A 146 -4.06 -7.24 -31.41
CA THR A 146 -4.68 -8.15 -32.37
C THR A 146 -4.30 -7.63 -33.74
N GLY A 147 -3.53 -8.47 -34.44
CA GLY A 147 -2.85 -8.17 -35.67
C GLY A 147 -3.76 -7.59 -36.75
N THR A 148 -3.17 -6.66 -37.48
CA THR A 148 -3.30 -6.47 -38.91
C THR A 148 -3.86 -7.71 -39.61
N SER A 149 -5.09 -7.62 -40.12
CA SER A 149 -5.55 -8.47 -41.22
C SER A 149 -5.94 -7.57 -42.37
N SER A 150 -4.94 -7.26 -43.20
CA SER A 150 -5.15 -6.93 -44.61
C SER A 150 -5.16 -8.22 -45.41
N LEU A 151 -6.28 -8.51 -46.07
CA LEU A 151 -6.41 -9.41 -47.23
C LEU A 151 -7.68 -8.95 -47.95
N ILE A 152 -7.56 -8.00 -48.88
CA ILE A 152 -7.45 -8.22 -50.34
C ILE A 152 -8.74 -8.81 -50.94
N GLY A 153 -9.48 -7.94 -51.66
CA GLY A 153 -9.80 -8.13 -53.08
C GLY A 153 -10.92 -9.10 -53.51
N ASN A 154 -12.03 -8.49 -53.97
CA ASN A 154 -12.85 -8.79 -55.16
C ASN A 154 -13.18 -10.24 -55.57
N ILE A 155 -14.47 -10.50 -55.84
CA ILE A 155 -15.06 -10.61 -57.19
C ILE A 155 -16.58 -10.88 -57.06
N LYS A 156 -17.37 -10.18 -57.88
CA LYS A 156 -18.82 -10.29 -58.04
C LYS A 156 -19.09 -10.91 -59.42
N PRO A 157 -20.09 -11.78 -59.60
CA PRO A 157 -20.75 -11.95 -60.90
C PRO A 157 -21.83 -10.88 -61.14
#